data_AF-A0ABC9Y475-F1
#
_entry.id   AF-A0ABC9Y475-F1
#
_cell.length_a   1.000
_cell.length_b   1.000
_cell.length_c   1.000
_cell.angle_alpha   90.00
_cell.angle_beta   90.00
_cell.angle_gamma   90.00
#
_symmetry.space_group_name_H-M   'P 1'
#
loop_
_entity.id
_entity.type
_entity.pdbx_description
1 polymer ?
#
loop_
_entity_poly.entity_id
_entity_poly.type
_entity_poly.pdbx_seq_one_letter_code
_entity_poly.pdbx_strand_id
1 'polypeptide(L)' 'MHSSEVSSFVSKARATINEMANLPVPTIAAIDGTALGGGLELALACDIRVAASSAKMGLVETKLAIIPGADYGMF' A
#
# COMPACT_ATOMS: atom_id res chain seq x y z
N MET A 1 -9.52 -8.03 -17.64
CA MET A 1 -9.87 -8.61 -16.33
C MET A 1 -11.36 -8.88 -16.34
N HIS A 2 -11.77 -10.14 -16.24
CA HIS A 2 -13.20 -10.44 -16.18
C HIS A 2 -13.74 -10.05 -14.81
N SER A 3 -15.00 -9.63 -14.72
CA SER A 3 -15.60 -9.19 -13.44
C SER A 3 -15.52 -10.25 -12.34
N SER A 4 -15.41 -11.53 -12.72
CA SER A 4 -15.20 -12.67 -11.82
C SER A 4 -13.82 -12.67 -11.11
N GLU A 5 -12.81 -12.00 -11.66
CA GLU A 5 -11.43 -12.05 -11.15
C GLU A 5 -11.09 -10.87 -10.21
N VAL A 6 -11.84 -9.78 -10.31
CA VAL A 6 -11.57 -8.52 -9.58
C VAL A 6 -11.53 -8.74 -8.07
N SER A 7 -12.54 -9.44 -7.53
CA SER A 7 -12.64 -9.68 -6.09
C SER A 7 -11.46 -10.50 -5.56
N SER A 8 -11.05 -11.55 -6.30
CA SER A 8 -9.92 -12.40 -5.93
C SER A 8 -8.61 -11.61 -5.93
N PHE A 9 -8.40 -10.78 -6.95
CA PHE A 9 -7.23 -9.92 -7.05
C PHE A 9 -7.14 -8.92 -5.88
N VAL A 10 -8.22 -8.18 -5.62
CA VAL A 10 -8.27 -7.18 -4.54
C VAL A 10 -8.07 -7.85 -3.17
N SER A 11 -8.68 -9.00 -2.95
CA SER A 11 -8.54 -9.75 -1.69
C SER A 11 -7.11 -10.21 -1.45
N LYS A 12 -6.43 -10.72 -2.49
CA LYS A 12 -5.02 -11.12 -2.41
C LYS A 12 -4.11 -9.92 -2.15
N ALA A 13 -4.32 -8.80 -2.84
CA ALA A 13 -3.52 -7.59 -2.63
C ALA A 13 -3.63 -7.09 -1.18
N ARG A 14 -4.85 -7.04 -0.63
CA ARG A 14 -5.09 -6.71 0.79
C ARG A 14 -4.40 -7.68 1.73
N ALA A 15 -4.51 -8.98 1.48
CA ALA A 15 -3.89 -10.00 2.32
C ALA A 15 -2.36 -9.83 2.35
N THR A 16 -1.72 -9.61 1.19
CA THR A 16 -0.27 -9.39 1.11
C THR A 16 0.19 -8.14 1.86
N ILE A 17 -0.56 -7.03 1.77
CA ILE A 17 -0.22 -5.80 2.51
C ILE A 17 -0.40 -6.01 4.02
N ASN A 18 -1.46 -6.70 4.44
CA ASN A 18 -1.66 -7.07 5.85
C ASN A 18 -0.58 -8.02 6.36
N GLU A 19 -0.15 -9.01 5.57
CA GLU A 19 0.97 -9.90 5.92
C GLU A 19 2.26 -9.11 6.13
N MET A 20 2.55 -8.12 5.27
CA MET A 20 3.69 -7.21 5.43
C MET A 20 3.62 -6.45 6.77
N ALA A 21 2.45 -5.89 7.10
CA ALA A 21 2.24 -5.14 8.35
C ALA A 21 2.37 -6.01 9.62
N ASN A 22 2.16 -7.32 9.51
CA ASN A 22 2.20 -8.26 10.64
C ASN A 22 3.49 -9.09 10.71
N LEU A 23 4.51 -8.75 9.91
CA LEU A 23 5.79 -9.46 9.96
C LEU A 23 6.41 -9.35 11.36
N PRO A 24 6.92 -10.44 11.95
CA PRO A 24 7.54 -10.43 13.27
C PRO A 24 8.99 -9.91 13.25
N VAL A 25 9.30 -9.00 12.31
CA VAL A 25 10.61 -8.39 12.12
C VAL A 25 10.43 -6.93 11.72
N PRO A 26 11.35 -6.02 12.13
CA PRO A 26 11.28 -4.63 11.71
C PRO A 26 11.39 -4.47 10.19
N THR A 27 10.50 -3.65 9.61
CA THR A 27 10.41 -3.39 8.18
C THR A 27 10.71 -1.93 7.84
N ILE A 28 11.45 -1.70 6.76
CA ILE A 28 11.83 -0.35 6.32
C ILE A 28 11.44 -0.17 4.85
N ALA A 29 10.60 0.83 4.57
CA ALA A 29 10.34 1.30 3.21
C ALA A 29 11.36 2.40 2.86
N ALA A 30 12.29 2.10 1.97
CA ALA A 30 13.21 3.08 1.38
C ALA A 30 12.58 3.66 0.11
N ILE A 31 12.21 4.94 0.15
CA ILE A 31 11.44 5.63 -0.88
C ILE A 31 12.34 6.62 -1.61
N ASP A 32 12.75 6.24 -2.83
CA ASP A 32 13.44 7.13 -3.77
C ASP A 32 12.51 7.39 -4.97
N GLY A 33 12.02 8.62 -5.07
CA GLY A 33 11.03 9.01 -6.09
C GLY A 33 9.58 8.90 -5.63
N THR A 34 8.72 8.30 -6.44
CA THR A 34 7.26 8.43 -6.30
C THR A 34 6.63 7.16 -5.71
N ALA A 35 5.90 7.30 -4.60
CA ALA A 35 5.05 6.25 -4.04
C ALA A 35 3.60 6.73 -4.01
N LEU A 36 2.78 6.26 -4.97
CA LEU A 36 1.38 6.64 -5.11
C LEU A 36 0.46 5.43 -5.05
N GLY A 37 -0.72 5.65 -4.48
CA GLY A 37 -1.75 4.63 -4.29
C GLY A 37 -1.20 3.38 -3.61
N GLY A 38 -1.41 2.20 -4.21
CA GLY A 38 -0.92 0.91 -3.66
C GLY A 38 0.57 0.87 -3.28
N GLY A 39 1.43 1.65 -3.95
CA GLY A 39 2.84 1.77 -3.56
C GLY A 39 3.04 2.49 -2.23
N LEU A 40 2.22 3.52 -1.95
CA LEU A 40 2.19 4.18 -0.64
C LEU A 40 1.50 3.30 0.40
N GLU A 41 0.43 2.58 0.04
CA GLU A 41 -0.24 1.64 0.94
C GLU A 41 0.73 0.56 1.45
N LEU A 42 1.59 0.02 0.58
CA LEU A 42 2.65 -0.91 0.98
C LEU A 42 3.71 -0.23 1.87
N ALA A 43 4.12 0.99 1.55
CA ALA A 43 5.08 1.72 2.39
C ALA A 43 4.51 2.10 3.77
N LEU A 44 3.19 2.27 3.88
CA LEU A 44 2.48 2.49 5.14
C LEU A 44 2.40 1.24 6.00
N ALA A 45 2.38 0.05 5.39
CA ALA A 45 2.46 -1.23 6.11
C ALA A 45 3.85 -1.47 6.75
N CYS A 46 4.91 -0.78 6.33
CA CYS A 46 6.21 -0.88 6.98
C CYS A 46 6.28 -0.06 8.29
N ASP A 47 7.11 -0.50 9.23
CA ASP A 47 7.33 0.19 10.52
C ASP A 47 8.00 1.56 10.33
N ILE A 48 9.04 1.61 9.50
CA ILE A 48 9.84 2.81 9.25
C ILE A 48 9.79 3.16 7.77
N ARG A 49 9.67 4.47 7.48
CA ARG A 49 9.80 5.03 6.14
C ARG A 49 11.00 5.97 6.09
N VAL A 50 11.90 5.73 5.14
CA VAL A 50 13.03 6.62 4.85
C VAL A 50 12.83 7.12 3.42
N ALA A 51 12.61 8.43 3.27
CA ALA A 51 12.30 9.03 1.99
C ALA A 51 13.39 10.00 1.55
N ALA A 52 13.74 9.96 0.26
CA ALA A 52 14.54 11.00 -0.36
C ALA A 52 13.83 12.36 -0.24
N SER A 53 14.57 13.47 -0.15
CA SER A 53 13.97 14.81 -0.09
C SER A 53 13.15 15.17 -1.33
N SER A 54 13.43 14.51 -2.46
CA SER A 54 12.71 14.61 -3.73
C SER A 54 11.48 13.71 -3.80
N ALA A 55 11.23 12.86 -2.80
CA ALA A 55 10.17 11.86 -2.87
C ALA A 55 8.79 12.52 -2.93
N LYS A 56 7.88 11.89 -3.69
CA LYS A 56 6.48 12.29 -3.80
C LYS A 56 5.59 11.15 -3.35
N MET A 57 4.76 11.42 -2.36
CA MET A 57 3.86 10.42 -1.76
C MET A 57 2.43 10.92 -1.77
N GLY A 58 1.49 10.02 -2.02
CA GLY A 58 0.06 10.33 -1.89
C GLY A 58 -0.87 9.19 -2.30
N LEU A 59 -2.01 9.11 -1.62
CA LEU A 59 -3.15 8.33 -2.07
C LEU A 59 -3.93 9.18 -3.09
N VAL A 60 -4.06 8.67 -4.31
CA VAL A 60 -4.60 9.40 -5.48
C VAL A 60 -5.82 8.71 -6.07
N GLU A 61 -6.27 7.64 -5.45
CA GLU A 61 -7.43 6.81 -5.78
C GLU A 61 -8.71 7.64 -5.97
N THR A 62 -8.90 8.68 -5.16
CA THR A 62 -10.08 9.55 -5.23
C THR A 62 -10.16 10.34 -6.53
N LYS A 63 -9.02 10.59 -7.20
CA LYS A 63 -9.01 11.19 -8.54
C LYS A 63 -9.59 10.26 -9.61
N LEU A 64 -9.66 8.96 -9.32
CA LEU A 64 -10.24 7.92 -10.16
C LEU A 64 -11.64 7.49 -9.66
N ALA A 65 -12.25 8.26 -8.77
CA ALA A 65 -13.55 7.96 -8.13
C ALA A 65 -13.58 6.62 -7.37
N ILE A 66 -12.43 6.20 -6.84
CA ILE A 66 -12.31 5.05 -5.93
C ILE A 66 -11.65 5.47 -4.61
N ILE A 67 -11.64 4.57 -3.64
CA ILE A 67 -10.98 4.75 -2.35
C ILE A 67 -9.71 3.89 -2.26
N PRO A 68 -8.78 4.22 -1.36
CA PRO A 68 -7.67 3.34 -1.00
C PRO A 68 -8.17 1.92 -0.70
N GLY A 69 -7.46 0.94 -1.25
CA GLY A 69 -7.87 -0.44 -1.29
C GLY A 69 -7.26 -1.27 -0.17
N ALA A 70 -6.13 -0.88 0.39
CA ALA A 70 -5.47 -1.58 1.47
C ALA A 70 -6.10 -1.25 2.81
N ASP A 71 -6.27 -2.30 3.61
CA ASP A 71 -6.53 -2.22 5.04
C ASP A 71 -5.19 -2.53 5.70
N TYR A 72 -4.72 -1.70 6.64
CA TYR A 72 -3.42 -1.86 7.31
C TYR A 72 -3.55 -2.09 8.83
N GLY A 73 -4.73 -2.55 9.27
CA GLY A 73 -5.00 -2.82 10.67
C GLY A 73 -5.74 -1.67 11.34
N MET A 74 -6.97 -1.98 11.74
CA MET A 74 -7.76 -1.31 12.77
C MET A 74 -6.89 -1.04 14.00
N PHE A 75 -7.13 0.09 14.68
CA PHE A 75 -6.62 0.38 16.02
C PHE A 75 -6.60 -0.84 16.94
#